data_AF-A0A2N2F3I2-F1
#
_entry.id   AF-A0A2N2F3I2-F1
#
_cell.length_a   1.000
_cell.length_b   1.000
_cell.length_c   1.000
_cell.angle_alpha   90.00
_cell.angle_beta   90.00
_cell.angle_gamma   90.00
#
_symmetry.space_group_name_H-M   'P 1'
#
loop_
_entity.id
_entity.type
_entity.pdbx_description
1 polymer ?
#
loop_
_entity_poly.entity_id
_entity_poly.type
_entity_poly.pdbx_seq_one_letter_code
_entity_poly.pdbx_strand_id
1 'polypeptide(L)' 'MYKKLVSPFQKVLLEKRMCVGCTNPLDKAKRIGKISERREMVECKCKRRYIFNKELNEYQRASFQEEQQFLKELSKKALV' A
#
# COMPACT_ATOMS: atom_id res chain seq x y z
N MET A 1 -33.32 -8.28 6.31
CA MET A 1 -32.46 -7.92 5.17
C MET A 1 -31.00 -8.10 5.57
N TYR A 2 -30.49 -9.32 5.49
CA TYR A 2 -29.08 -9.63 5.71
C TYR A 2 -28.40 -9.60 4.35
N LYS A 3 -27.90 -8.43 3.93
CA LYS A 3 -27.02 -8.38 2.75
C LYS A 3 -25.80 -9.21 3.11
N LYS A 4 -25.63 -10.33 2.41
CA LYS A 4 -24.56 -11.30 2.57
C LYS A 4 -23.24 -10.56 2.85
N LEU A 5 -22.60 -10.94 3.94
CA LEU A 5 -21.27 -10.51 4.41
C LEU A 5 -20.16 -10.96 3.43
N VAL A 6 -20.33 -10.67 2.14
CA VAL A 6 -19.32 -10.95 1.12
C VAL A 6 -18.37 -9.76 1.14
N SER A 7 -17.24 -9.91 1.83
CA SER A 7 -16.15 -8.96 1.71
C SER A 7 -15.80 -8.81 0.23
N PRO A 8 -15.63 -7.57 -0.28
CA PRO A 8 -15.22 -7.38 -1.66
C PRO A 8 -13.90 -8.12 -1.88
N PHE A 9 -13.77 -8.84 -2.99
CA PHE A 9 -12.61 -9.68 -3.29
C PHE A 9 -11.27 -8.93 -3.12
N GLN A 10 -11.27 -7.63 -3.41
CA GLN A 10 -10.11 -6.75 -3.19
C GLN A 10 -9.65 -6.70 -1.72
N LYS A 11 -10.60 -6.67 -0.77
CA LYS A 11 -10.30 -6.67 0.67
C LYS A 11 -9.67 -8.00 1.08
N VAL A 12 -10.23 -9.12 0.60
CA VAL A 12 -9.69 -10.47 0.84
C VAL A 12 -8.25 -10.61 0.32
N LEU A 13 -7.96 -10.06 -0.86
CA LEU A 13 -6.59 -10.06 -1.40
C LEU A 13 -5.63 -9.27 -0.51
N LEU A 14 -6.03 -8.09 -0.01
CA LEU A 14 -5.20 -7.27 0.87
C LEU A 14 -4.99 -7.93 2.25
N GLU A 15 -6.03 -8.53 2.82
CA GLU A 15 -5.93 -9.33 4.06
C GLU A 15 -4.95 -10.49 3.88
N LYS A 16 -4.92 -11.11 2.70
CA LYS A 16 -3.93 -12.13 2.31
C LYS A 16 -2.58 -11.53 1.86
N ARG A 17 -2.35 -10.23 2.05
CA ARG A 17 -1.11 -9.52 1.67
C ARG A 17 -0.76 -9.64 0.19
N MET A 18 -1.77 -9.69 -0.68
CA MET A 18 -1.63 -9.81 -2.12
C MET A 18 -2.03 -8.53 -2.86
N CYS A 19 -1.36 -8.27 -3.97
CA CYS A 19 -1.70 -7.16 -4.85
C CYS A 19 -3.08 -7.39 -5.50
N VAL A 20 -3.97 -6.40 -5.39
CA VAL A 20 -5.33 -6.46 -5.95
C VAL A 20 -5.37 -6.54 -7.49
N GLY A 21 -4.25 -6.26 -8.17
CA GLY A 21 -4.18 -6.24 -9.63
C GLY A 21 -3.43 -7.40 -10.27
N CYS A 22 -2.40 -7.95 -9.62
CA CYS A 22 -1.57 -9.03 -10.20
C CYS A 22 -1.31 -10.19 -9.24
N THR A 23 -2.01 -10.22 -8.09
CA THR A 23 -1.96 -11.24 -7.03
C THR A 23 -0.57 -11.55 -6.45
N ASN A 24 0.47 -10.85 -6.86
CA ASN A 24 1.80 -11.01 -6.32
C ASN A 24 1.82 -10.66 -4.82
N PRO A 25 2.56 -11.42 -3.99
CA PRO A 25 2.75 -11.09 -2.58
C PRO A 25 3.32 -9.69 -2.41
N LEU A 26 2.70 -8.89 -1.55
CA LEU A 26 3.14 -7.54 -1.20
C LEU A 26 4.34 -7.54 -0.24
N ASP A 27 4.59 -8.65 0.44
CA ASP A 27 5.80 -8.85 1.24
C ASP A 27 7.07 -8.83 0.40
N LYS A 28 6.96 -9.22 -0.88
CA LYS A 28 8.04 -9.18 -1.88
C LYS A 28 8.04 -7.88 -2.68
N ALA A 29 7.14 -6.94 -2.38
CA ALA A 29 7.08 -5.67 -3.09
C ALA A 29 8.24 -4.76 -2.69
N LYS A 30 8.62 -3.85 -3.58
CA LYS A 30 9.72 -2.91 -3.35
C LYS A 30 9.26 -1.82 -2.38
N ARG A 31 9.97 -1.60 -1.28
CA ARG A 31 9.74 -0.44 -0.39
C ARG A 31 10.35 0.79 -1.05
N ILE A 32 9.52 1.78 -1.39
CA ILE A 32 9.93 2.96 -2.17
C ILE A 32 10.02 4.23 -1.34
N GLY A 33 9.45 4.26 -0.14
CA GLY A 33 9.55 5.42 0.77
C GLY A 33 8.94 5.18 2.14
N LYS A 34 9.21 6.10 3.08
CA LYS A 34 8.60 6.12 4.41
C LYS A 34 7.70 7.35 4.50
N ILE A 35 6.38 7.15 4.61
CA ILE A 35 5.40 8.23 4.81
C ILE A 35 5.42 8.72 6.26
N SER A 36 5.67 7.80 7.18
CA SER A 36 5.91 8.10 8.60
C SER A 36 6.80 7.02 9.19
N GLU A 37 7.16 7.12 10.47
CA GLU A 37 7.95 6.09 11.14
C GLU A 37 7.32 4.69 11.03
N ARG A 38 5.98 4.66 11.05
CA ARG A 38 5.15 3.45 11.12
C ARG A 38 4.49 3.09 9.79
N ARG A 39 4.51 3.98 8.80
CA ARG A 39 3.90 3.75 7.48
C ARG A 39 4.92 3.84 6.36
N GLU A 40 4.96 2.81 5.53
CA GLU A 40 5.88 2.74 4.40
C GLU A 40 5.13 2.57 3.09
N MET A 41 5.59 3.30 2.07
CA MET A 41 5.11 3.17 0.70
C MET A 41 5.80 1.99 0.02
N VAL A 42 4.99 1.13 -0.59
CA VAL A 42 5.41 -0.12 -1.22
C VAL A 42 4.87 -0.18 -2.64
N GLU A 43 5.72 -0.54 -3.59
CA GLU A 43 5.38 -0.67 -5.00
C GLU A 43 5.44 -2.14 -5.41
N CYS A 44 4.31 -2.64 -5.88
CA CYS A 44 4.22 -3.97 -6.46
C CYS A 44 4.90 -4.01 -7.84
N LYS A 45 5.31 -5.21 -8.29
CA LYS A 45 5.87 -5.41 -9.65
C LYS A 45 5.00 -4.88 -10.79
N CYS A 46 3.68 -4.80 -10.59
CA CYS A 46 2.75 -4.21 -11.55
C CYS A 46 2.57 -2.69 -11.41
N LYS A 47 3.49 -2.02 -10.70
CA LYS A 47 3.54 -0.57 -10.45
C LYS A 47 2.42 -0.01 -9.56
N ARG A 48 1.55 -0.86 -9.00
CA ARG A 48 0.54 -0.42 -8.01
C ARG A 48 1.22 -0.13 -6.68
N ARG A 49 0.84 0.99 -6.07
CA ARG A 49 1.33 1.46 -4.78
C ARG A 49 0.39 1.13 -3.64
N TYR A 50 0.99 0.78 -2.52
CA TYR A 50 0.34 0.38 -1.28
C TYR A 50 1.03 1.06 -0.11
N ILE A 51 0.33 1.14 1.01
CA ILE A 51 0.89 1.53 2.30
C ILE A 51 0.93 0.30 3.18
N PHE A 52 2.10 0.03 3.72
CA PHE A 52 2.30 -0.94 4.78
C PHE A 52 2.27 -0.22 6.13
N ASN A 53 1.29 -0.56 6.96
CA ASN A 53 1.22 -0.12 8.35
C ASN A 53 1.96 -1.14 9.22
N LYS A 54 3.08 -0.74 9.83
CA LYS A 54 3.89 -1.61 10.68
C LYS A 54 3.20 -2.00 11.99
N GLU A 55 2.34 -1.14 12.53
CA GLU A 55 1.65 -1.41 13.79
C GLU A 55 0.61 -2.50 13.64
N LEU A 56 -0.20 -2.38 12.58
CA LEU A 56 -1.27 -3.34 12.28
C LEU A 56 -0.75 -4.53 11.46
N ASN A 57 0.47 -4.43 10.93
CA ASN A 57 1.04 -5.38 9.99
C ASN A 57 0.12 -5.63 8.78
N GLU A 58 -0.48 -4.55 8.26
CA GLU A 58 -1.50 -4.60 7.21
C GLU A 58 -1.08 -3.80 5.98
N TYR A 59 -1.60 -4.22 4.83
CA TYR A 59 -1.49 -3.48 3.58
C TYR A 59 -2.82 -2.83 3.21
N GLN A 60 -2.75 -1.58 2.81
CA GLN A 60 -3.84 -0.86 2.18
C GLN A 60 -3.39 -0.24 0.87
N ARG A 61 -4.31 0.06 -0.04
CA ARG A 61 -3.97 0.86 -1.22
C ARG A 61 -3.53 2.25 -0.76
N ALA A 62 -2.53 2.82 -1.42
CA ALA A 62 -2.12 4.18 -1.13
C ALA A 62 -3.27 5.15 -1.42
N SER A 63 -3.59 6.01 -0.46
CA SER A 63 -4.54 7.10 -0.67
C SER A 63 -3.88 8.22 -1.51
N PHE A 64 -4.70 9.05 -2.15
CA PHE A 64 -4.21 10.19 -2.92
C PHE A 64 -3.31 11.12 -2.08
N GLN A 65 -3.68 11.35 -0.81
CA GLN A 65 -2.89 12.19 0.09
C GLN A 65 -1.52 11.58 0.41
N GLU A 66 -1.46 10.26 0.65
CA GLU A 66 -0.19 9.56 0.90
C GLU A 66 0.71 9.55 -0.35
N GLU A 67 0.12 9.46 -1.55
CA GLU A 67 0.89 9.62 -2.79
C GLU A 67 1.47 11.03 -2.94
N GLN A 68 0.68 12.08 -2.65
CA GLN A 68 1.15 13.46 -2.68
C GLN A 68 2.26 13.71 -1.65
N GLN A 69 2.13 13.16 -0.44
CA GLN A 69 3.16 13.26 0.58
C GLN A 69 4.46 12.58 0.14
N PHE A 70 4.37 11.36 -0.40
CA PHE A 70 5.52 10.64 -0.94
C PHE A 70 6.26 11.45 -2.01
N LEU A 71 5.52 12.07 -2.94
CA LEU A 71 6.10 12.91 -3.99
C LEU A 71 6.82 14.14 -3.43
N LYS A 72 6.27 14.79 -2.40
CA LYS A 72 6.91 15.92 -1.70
C LYS A 72 8.20 15.50 -0.99
N GLU A 73 8.21 14.32 -0.38
CA GLU A 73 9.40 13.79 0.28
C GLU A 73 10.50 13.42 -0.72
N LEU A 74 10.12 12.87 -1.88
CA LEU A 74 11.05 12.60 -2.97
C LEU A 74 11.65 13.89 -3.53
N SER A 75 10.83 14.92 -3.78
CA SER A 75 11.35 16.19 -4.30
C SER A 75 12.27 16.88 -3.30
N LYS A 76 11.95 16.83 -2.00
CA LYS A 76 12.83 17.38 -0.95
C LYS A 76 14.19 16.67 -0.90
N LYS A 77 14.21 15.34 -1.08
CA LYS A 77 15.47 14.57 -1.14
C LYS A 77 16.30 14.83 -2.40
N ALA A 78 15.66 15.22 -3.50
CA ALA A 78 16.37 15.53 -4.75
C ALA A 78 17.01 16.92 -4.75
N LEU A 79 16.63 17.80 -3.81
CA LEU A 79 17.13 19.18 -3.68
C LEU A 79 18.25 19.31 -2.64
N VAL A 80 18.62 18.22 -1.98
CA VAL A 80 19.74 18.12 -1.02
C VAL A 80 20.82 17.24 -1.63
#